data_AF-A0A3Q1G2S1-F1
#
_entry.id   AF-A0A3Q1G2S1-F1
#
_cell.length_a   1.000
_cell.length_b   1.000
_cell.length_c   1.000
_cell.angle_alpha   90.00
_cell.angle_beta   90.00
_cell.angle_gamma   90.00
#
_symmetry.space_group_name_H-M   'P 1'
#
loop_
_entity.id
_entity.type
_entity.pdbx_description
1 polymer ?
#
loop_
_entity_poly.entity_id
_entity_poly.type
_entity_poly.pdbx_seq_one_letter_code
_entity_poly.pdbx_strand_id
1 'polypeptide(L)'
;MEQLTIEERQTIIRLKNVGLSYREIVKTVKVSVSTVFFTIKRHSETGGNSDRKRSGRPKVAHRTTVSTVKRRLGVAGLTGRVAARKALLTHQNKKKRLAWTMECCQWTTEDWKKILWTIHPSIHSLYTTLSSLGSALWYACSWLKVHPTAT
;
A
#
# COMPACT_ATOMS: atom_id res chain seq x y z
N MET A 1 7.98 37.09 4.93
CA MET A 1 6.98 37.77 4.08
C MET A 1 5.80 36.83 3.92
N GLU A 2 4.63 37.31 4.33
CA GLU A 2 3.37 36.58 4.21
C GLU A 2 2.92 36.54 2.75
N GLN A 3 2.20 35.49 2.36
CA GLN A 3 1.71 35.33 0.99
C GLN A 3 0.42 36.14 0.82
N LEU A 4 0.32 36.85 -0.31
CA LEU A 4 -0.86 37.64 -0.63
C LEU A 4 -2.07 36.72 -0.88
N THR A 5 -3.18 36.99 -0.21
CA THR A 5 -4.41 36.21 -0.33
C THR A 5 -5.05 36.38 -1.71
N ILE A 6 -6.04 35.53 -2.02
CA ILE A 6 -6.74 35.61 -3.30
C ILE A 6 -7.55 36.91 -3.38
N GLU A 7 -8.18 37.33 -2.28
CA GLU A 7 -8.99 38.54 -2.19
C GLU A 7 -8.13 39.80 -2.35
N GLU A 8 -6.94 39.81 -1.76
CA GLU A 8 -5.97 40.91 -1.90
C GLU A 8 -5.50 41.05 -3.36
N ARG A 9 -5.16 39.93 -4.03
CA ARG A 9 -4.81 39.93 -5.46
C ARG A 9 -5.95 40.45 -6.33
N GLN A 10 -7.18 40.00 -6.07
CA GLN A 10 -8.37 40.48 -6.78
C GLN A 10 -8.58 41.98 -6.57
N THR A 11 -8.39 42.46 -5.35
CA THR A 11 -8.54 43.88 -5.01
C THR A 11 -7.52 44.73 -5.76
N ILE A 12 -6.25 44.30 -5.83
CA ILE A 12 -5.22 44.97 -6.64
C ILE A 12 -5.64 45.08 -8.11
N ILE A 13 -6.14 43.99 -8.70
CA ILE A 13 -6.57 43.96 -10.11
C ILE A 13 -7.78 44.88 -10.33
N ARG A 14 -8.78 44.82 -9.46
CA ARG A 14 -9.98 45.68 -9.52
C ARG A 14 -9.60 47.16 -9.47
N LEU A 15 -8.78 47.56 -8.50
CA LEU A 15 -8.33 48.95 -8.35
C LEU A 15 -7.51 49.41 -9.56
N LYS A 16 -6.71 48.52 -10.16
CA LYS A 16 -5.99 48.87 -11.39
C LYS A 16 -6.92 49.09 -12.58
N ASN A 17 -7.95 48.27 -12.74
CA ASN A 17 -8.94 48.41 -13.82
C ASN A 17 -9.76 49.70 -13.69
N VAL A 18 -9.99 50.17 -12.45
CA VAL A 18 -10.61 51.47 -12.16
C VAL A 18 -9.68 52.65 -12.52
N GLY A 19 -8.39 52.40 -12.76
CA GLY A 19 -7.43 53.42 -13.21
C GLY A 19 -6.57 54.01 -12.09
N LEU A 20 -6.61 53.47 -10.86
CA LEU A 20 -5.77 53.96 -9.77
C LEU A 20 -4.27 53.76 -10.04
N SER A 21 -3.47 54.68 -9.52
CA SER A 21 -2.01 54.61 -9.55
C SER A 21 -1.50 53.55 -8.58
N TYR A 22 -0.27 53.05 -8.81
CA TYR A 22 0.32 52.04 -7.94
C TYR A 22 0.52 52.53 -6.51
N ARG A 23 0.78 53.83 -6.31
CA ARG A 23 0.93 54.42 -4.97
C ARG A 23 -0.37 54.41 -4.18
N GLU A 24 -1.51 54.62 -4.84
CA GLU A 24 -2.82 54.58 -4.21
C GLU A 24 -3.20 53.14 -3.84
N ILE A 25 -2.97 52.19 -4.75
CA ILE A 25 -3.23 50.75 -4.49
C ILE A 25 -2.43 50.25 -3.29
N VAL A 26 -1.17 50.67 -3.17
CA VAL A 26 -0.32 50.31 -2.02
C VAL A 26 -0.87 50.82 -0.70
N LYS A 27 -1.41 52.04 -0.67
CA LYS A 27 -2.02 52.59 0.56
C LYS A 27 -3.26 51.80 0.96
N THR A 28 -4.06 51.35 0.00
CA THR A 28 -5.29 50.58 0.24
C THR A 28 -4.99 49.16 0.72
N VAL A 29 -4.11 48.43 0.02
CA VAL A 29 -3.86 47.00 0.28
C VAL A 29 -2.70 46.78 1.28
N LYS A 30 -1.93 47.83 1.59
CA LYS A 30 -0.78 47.80 2.53
C LYS A 30 0.32 46.81 2.15
N VAL A 31 0.64 46.75 0.86
CA VAL A 31 1.69 45.86 0.29
C VAL A 31 2.80 46.68 -0.37
N SER A 32 3.94 46.05 -0.66
CA SER A 32 5.02 46.74 -1.38
C SER A 32 4.60 47.11 -2.82
N VAL A 33 5.12 48.22 -3.34
CA VAL A 33 4.90 48.65 -4.74
C VAL A 33 5.32 47.55 -5.72
N SER A 34 6.45 46.88 -5.46
CA SER A 34 6.92 45.76 -6.28
C SER A 34 5.92 44.60 -6.31
N THR A 35 5.28 44.29 -5.18
CA THR A 35 4.23 43.26 -5.11
C THR A 35 3.04 43.63 -5.99
N VAL A 36 2.57 44.89 -5.94
CA VAL A 36 1.50 45.38 -6.82
C VAL A 36 1.88 45.23 -8.29
N PHE A 37 3.10 45.68 -8.65
CA PHE A 37 3.61 45.59 -10.01
C PHE A 37 3.65 44.14 -10.53
N PHE A 38 4.29 43.22 -9.81
CA PHE A 38 4.40 41.83 -10.23
C PHE A 38 3.05 41.11 -10.26
N THR A 39 2.12 41.49 -9.38
CA THR A 39 0.74 40.95 -9.39
C THR A 39 0.01 41.36 -10.66
N ILE A 40 0.04 42.65 -11.02
CA ILE A 40 -0.58 43.18 -12.25
C ILE A 40 0.06 42.55 -13.49
N LYS A 41 1.40 42.53 -13.54
CA LYS A 41 2.16 41.94 -14.65
C LYS A 41 1.79 40.47 -14.89
N ARG A 42 1.77 39.67 -13.82
CA ARG A 42 1.38 38.26 -13.91
C ARG A 42 -0.07 38.09 -14.38
N HIS A 43 -0.98 38.94 -13.89
CA HIS A 43 -2.38 38.90 -14.29
C HIS A 43 -2.57 39.27 -15.78
N SER A 44 -1.84 40.26 -16.30
CA SER A 44 -1.89 40.57 -17.73
C SER A 44 -1.36 39.44 -18.62
N GLU A 45 -0.40 38.65 -18.12
CA GLU A 45 0.18 37.54 -18.87
C GLU A 45 -0.70 36.27 -18.84
N THR A 46 -1.32 35.95 -17.71
CA THR A 46 -1.99 34.64 -17.49
C THR A 46 -3.51 34.76 -17.26
N GLY A 47 -4.04 35.93 -16.88
CA GLY A 47 -5.45 36.15 -16.52
C GLY A 47 -5.90 35.50 -15.20
N GLY A 48 -5.05 34.72 -14.54
CA GLY A 48 -5.37 34.00 -13.30
C GLY A 48 -4.89 34.71 -12.03
N ASN A 49 -5.67 34.59 -10.94
CA ASN A 49 -5.33 35.13 -9.61
C ASN A 49 -4.86 34.04 -8.60
N SER A 50 -5.02 32.76 -8.95
CA SER A 50 -4.70 31.64 -8.07
C SER A 50 -3.20 31.31 -8.03
N ASP A 51 -2.80 30.61 -6.98
CA ASP A 51 -1.45 30.07 -6.90
C ASP A 51 -1.27 28.95 -7.92
N ARG A 52 -0.23 29.09 -8.74
CA ARG A 52 0.16 28.04 -9.69
C ARG A 52 1.04 27.05 -8.98
N LYS A 53 0.86 25.77 -9.29
CA LYS A 53 1.80 24.73 -8.89
C LYS A 53 3.19 25.12 -9.38
N ARG A 54 4.15 25.17 -8.46
CA ARG A 54 5.56 25.43 -8.80
C ARG A 54 6.06 24.30 -9.69
N SER A 55 6.84 24.62 -10.72
CA SER A 55 7.46 23.63 -11.64
C SER A 55 8.30 22.59 -10.90
N GLY A 56 8.80 22.96 -9.71
CA GLY A 56 9.58 22.08 -8.86
C GLY A 56 10.93 21.75 -9.48
N ARG A 57 11.71 20.92 -8.77
CA ARG A 57 13.00 20.44 -9.27
C ARG A 57 12.77 19.43 -10.41
N PRO A 58 13.48 19.53 -11.56
CA PRO A 58 13.38 18.55 -12.62
C PRO A 58 13.74 17.16 -12.10
N LYS A 59 12.97 16.15 -12.53
CA LYS A 59 13.24 14.74 -12.19
C LYS A 59 14.33 14.23 -13.11
N VAL A 60 15.54 14.06 -12.59
CA VAL A 60 16.64 13.45 -13.34
C VAL A 60 16.39 11.94 -13.44
N ALA A 61 16.24 11.44 -14.67
CA ALA A 61 16.07 10.03 -14.97
C ALA A 61 17.44 9.40 -15.32
N HIS A 62 18.33 9.31 -14.34
CA HIS A 62 19.56 8.52 -14.48
C HIS A 62 19.90 7.93 -13.12
N ARG A 63 20.04 6.59 -13.06
CA ARG A 63 20.29 5.78 -11.85
C ARG A 63 19.40 6.14 -10.65
N THR A 64 18.20 5.58 -10.64
CA THR A 64 17.30 5.63 -9.48
C THR A 64 17.98 4.99 -8.26
N THR A 65 18.04 5.73 -7.15
CA THR A 65 18.56 5.21 -5.88
C THR A 65 17.61 4.18 -5.27
N VAL A 66 18.14 3.25 -4.47
CA VAL A 66 17.34 2.27 -3.71
C VAL A 66 16.27 2.96 -2.84
N SER A 67 16.58 4.13 -2.28
CA SER A 67 15.63 4.94 -1.50
C SER A 67 14.43 5.42 -2.33
N THR A 68 14.67 5.80 -3.60
CA THR A 68 13.61 6.22 -4.51
C THR A 68 12.70 5.04 -4.87
N VAL A 69 13.28 3.85 -5.10
CA VAL A 69 12.51 2.61 -5.34
C VAL A 69 11.65 2.27 -4.12
N LYS A 70 12.23 2.22 -2.91
CA LYS A 70 11.50 1.94 -1.67
C LYS A 70 10.34 2.91 -1.44
N ARG A 71 10.57 4.22 -1.62
CA ARG A 71 9.51 5.23 -1.49
C ARG A 71 8.39 4.99 -2.49
N ARG A 72 8.72 4.67 -3.74
CA ARG A 72 7.71 4.40 -4.78
C ARG A 72 6.90 3.13 -4.49
N LEU A 73 7.56 2.06 -4.04
CA LEU A 73 6.89 0.83 -3.60
C LEU A 73 5.94 1.11 -2.42
N GLY A 74 6.37 1.90 -1.44
CA GLY A 74 5.53 2.31 -0.31
C GLY A 74 4.30 3.13 -0.70
N VAL A 75 4.45 4.09 -1.63
CA VAL A 75 3.31 4.85 -2.18
C VAL A 75 2.32 3.95 -2.93
N ALA A 76 2.81 2.88 -3.56
CA ALA A 76 1.99 1.87 -4.21
C ALA A 76 1.39 0.84 -3.23
N GLY A 77 1.63 0.96 -1.93
CA GLY A 77 1.18 0.00 -0.91
C GLY A 77 1.92 -1.34 -0.94
N LEU A 78 3.04 -1.43 -1.68
CA LEU A 78 3.82 -2.65 -1.80
C LEU A 78 4.86 -2.72 -0.67
N THR A 79 4.78 -3.80 0.10
CA THR A 79 5.67 -4.08 1.23
C THR A 79 6.42 -5.39 1.00
N GLY A 80 7.67 -5.45 1.43
CA GLY A 80 8.45 -6.68 1.36
C GLY A 80 7.92 -7.71 2.36
N ARG A 81 7.78 -8.97 1.94
CA ARG A 81 7.49 -10.12 2.80
C ARG A 81 8.48 -11.24 2.52
N VAL A 82 8.77 -12.04 3.55
CA VAL A 82 9.58 -13.26 3.42
C VAL A 82 8.64 -14.43 3.12
N ALA A 83 8.93 -15.20 2.07
CA ALA A 83 8.15 -16.39 1.75
C ALA A 83 8.34 -17.47 2.83
N ALA A 84 7.24 -18.12 3.23
CA ALA A 84 7.31 -19.26 4.15
C ALA A 84 8.10 -20.41 3.52
N ARG A 85 9.03 -21.00 4.29
CA ARG A 85 9.76 -22.20 3.86
C ARG A 85 8.77 -23.37 3.79
N LYS A 86 8.58 -23.93 2.59
CA LYS A 86 7.71 -25.09 2.35
C LYS A 86 8.48 -26.14 1.58
N ALA A 87 8.25 -27.41 1.89
CA ALA A 87 8.82 -28.50 1.11
C ALA A 87 8.31 -28.43 -0.34
N LEU A 88 9.18 -28.73 -1.29
CA LEU A 88 8.82 -28.80 -2.70
C LEU A 88 7.93 -30.02 -2.94
N LEU A 89 6.72 -29.79 -3.47
CA LEU A 89 5.79 -30.86 -3.83
C LEU A 89 5.92 -31.20 -5.31
N THR A 90 6.20 -32.47 -5.59
CA THR A 90 6.12 -33.01 -6.96
C THR A 90 4.67 -32.97 -7.46
N HIS A 91 4.48 -33.00 -8.78
CA HIS A 91 3.15 -33.01 -9.40
C HIS A 91 2.29 -34.19 -8.90
N GLN A 92 2.90 -35.37 -8.80
CA GLN A 92 2.25 -36.58 -8.29
C GLN A 92 1.80 -36.40 -6.83
N ASN A 93 2.63 -35.79 -5.98
CA ASN A 93 2.29 -35.54 -4.57
C ASN A 93 1.16 -34.52 -4.44
N LYS A 94 1.11 -33.49 -5.30
CA LYS A 94 -0.01 -32.54 -5.33
C LYS A 94 -1.33 -33.21 -5.70
N LYS A 95 -1.34 -34.09 -6.71
CA LYS A 95 -2.54 -34.86 -7.10
C LYS A 95 -3.04 -35.77 -5.97
N LYS A 96 -2.13 -36.52 -5.34
CA LYS A 96 -2.48 -37.40 -4.21
C LYS A 96 -3.06 -36.60 -3.03
N ARG A 97 -2.45 -35.47 -2.69
CA ARG A 97 -2.96 -34.59 -1.62
C ARG A 97 -4.34 -34.05 -1.96
N LEU A 98 -4.57 -33.60 -3.19
CA LEU A 98 -5.86 -33.06 -3.61
C LEU A 98 -6.97 -34.13 -3.54
N ALA A 99 -6.72 -35.31 -4.09
CA ALA A 99 -7.68 -36.43 -4.06
C ALA A 99 -8.03 -36.79 -2.61
N TRP A 100 -7.02 -36.94 -1.75
CA TRP A 100 -7.22 -37.22 -0.33
C TRP A 100 -8.01 -36.12 0.37
N THR A 101 -7.70 -34.84 0.14
CA THR A 101 -8.48 -33.73 0.73
C THR A 101 -9.94 -33.71 0.26
N MET A 102 -10.22 -34.11 -0.98
CA MET A 102 -11.57 -34.18 -1.51
C MET A 102 -12.35 -35.34 -0.87
N GLU A 103 -11.73 -36.51 -0.72
CA GLU A 103 -12.31 -37.67 -0.04
C GLU A 103 -12.59 -37.38 1.44
N CYS A 104 -11.62 -36.79 2.15
CA CYS A 104 -11.75 -36.44 3.56
C CYS A 104 -12.70 -35.27 3.83
N CYS A 105 -13.05 -34.46 2.81
CA CYS A 105 -14.00 -33.35 2.97
C CYS A 105 -15.40 -33.83 3.38
N GLN A 106 -15.74 -35.09 3.07
CA GLN A 106 -17.05 -35.68 3.37
C GLN A 106 -17.06 -36.48 4.68
N TRP A 107 -15.93 -36.55 5.39
CA TRP A 107 -15.79 -37.41 6.56
C TRP A 107 -16.45 -36.84 7.80
N THR A 108 -17.16 -37.70 8.52
CA THR A 108 -17.77 -37.40 9.81
C THR A 108 -16.78 -37.56 10.96
N THR A 109 -17.11 -37.04 12.14
CA THR A 109 -16.27 -37.16 13.35
C THR A 109 -15.94 -38.62 13.69
N GLU A 110 -16.86 -39.54 13.42
CA GLU A 110 -16.71 -40.98 13.63
C GLU A 110 -15.72 -41.60 12.65
N ASP A 111 -15.65 -41.09 11.42
CA ASP A 111 -14.68 -41.54 10.41
C ASP A 111 -13.26 -41.08 10.77
N TRP A 112 -13.12 -39.87 11.31
CA TRP A 112 -11.83 -39.37 11.81
C TRP A 112 -11.29 -40.19 12.98
N LYS A 113 -12.16 -40.71 13.86
CA LYS A 113 -11.79 -41.58 14.99
C LYS A 113 -11.23 -42.94 14.55
N LYS A 114 -11.53 -43.39 13.33
CA LYS A 114 -11.04 -44.67 12.78
C LYS A 114 -9.58 -44.59 12.32
N ILE A 115 -9.05 -43.39 12.11
CA ILE A 115 -7.68 -43.20 11.62
C ILE A 115 -6.71 -43.29 12.79
N LEU A 116 -5.85 -44.31 12.75
CA LEU A 116 -4.71 -44.42 13.66
C LEU A 116 -3.55 -43.56 13.12
N TRP A 117 -3.17 -42.55 13.88
CA TRP A 117 -2.05 -41.68 13.55
C TRP A 117 -0.76 -42.20 14.18
N THR A 118 0.16 -42.71 13.38
CA THR A 118 1.52 -43.05 13.86
C THR A 118 2.41 -41.80 13.74
N ILE A 119 2.57 -41.07 14.84
CA ILE A 119 3.55 -39.99 14.94
C ILE A 119 4.80 -40.52 15.66
N HIS A 120 5.96 -40.40 15.01
CA HIS A 120 7.26 -40.78 15.58
C HIS A 120 7.56 -39.96 16.86
N PRO A 121 8.14 -40.56 17.93
CA PRO A 121 8.11 -40.04 19.31
C PRO A 121 8.78 -38.68 19.57
N SER A 122 9.51 -38.09 18.62
CA SER A 122 10.18 -36.80 18.78
C SER A 122 9.23 -35.58 18.87
N ILE A 123 7.91 -35.78 18.77
CA ILE A 123 6.89 -34.70 18.68
C ILE A 123 5.79 -34.83 19.77
N HIS A 124 5.98 -35.69 20.78
CA HIS A 124 4.93 -35.99 21.77
C HIS A 124 4.52 -34.81 22.68
N SER A 125 5.33 -33.74 22.78
CA SER A 125 5.11 -32.66 23.76
C SER A 125 4.02 -31.65 23.40
N LEU A 126 3.45 -31.65 22.18
CA LEU A 126 2.57 -30.54 21.74
C LEU A 126 1.11 -30.93 21.48
N TYR A 127 0.74 -32.20 21.55
CA TYR A 127 -0.62 -32.64 21.19
C TYR A 127 -1.56 -32.82 22.39
N THR A 128 -1.02 -33.04 23.60
CA THR A 128 -1.85 -33.29 24.79
C THR A 128 -2.62 -32.05 25.28
N THR A 129 -2.32 -30.85 24.76
CA THR A 129 -2.96 -29.58 25.18
C THR A 129 -3.92 -28.98 24.16
N LEU A 130 -4.09 -29.57 22.97
CA LEU A 130 -4.84 -28.95 21.87
C LEU A 130 -6.05 -29.76 21.38
N SER A 131 -6.75 -30.42 22.32
CA SER A 131 -8.07 -31.02 22.08
C SER A 131 -9.22 -29.99 22.05
N SER A 132 -8.97 -28.73 21.64
CA SER A 132 -10.04 -27.70 21.63
C SER A 132 -10.14 -26.86 20.36
N LEU A 133 -9.12 -26.75 19.49
CA LEU A 133 -9.26 -25.91 18.29
C LEU A 133 -8.52 -26.49 17.09
N GLY A 134 -9.25 -27.15 16.18
CA GLY A 134 -9.11 -27.11 14.71
C GLY A 134 -7.75 -27.34 14.05
N SER A 135 -6.70 -27.72 14.78
CA SER A 135 -5.31 -27.67 14.30
C SER A 135 -4.81 -28.99 13.70
N ALA A 136 -5.55 -30.08 13.90
CA ALA A 136 -5.17 -31.41 13.41
C ALA A 136 -5.21 -31.52 11.88
N LEU A 137 -6.09 -30.76 11.20
CA LEU A 137 -6.24 -30.78 9.74
C LEU A 137 -4.99 -30.27 9.00
N TRP A 138 -4.22 -29.36 9.61
CA TRP A 138 -3.07 -28.75 8.95
C TRP A 138 -1.84 -29.67 8.93
N TYR A 139 -1.66 -30.49 9.97
CA TYR A 139 -0.53 -31.41 10.06
C TYR A 139 -0.73 -32.69 9.22
N ALA A 140 -1.97 -33.18 9.08
CA ALA A 140 -2.30 -34.36 8.28
C ALA A 140 -1.91 -34.24 6.80
N CYS A 141 -2.12 -33.07 6.19
CA CYS A 141 -1.78 -32.84 4.79
C CYS A 141 -0.26 -32.75 4.52
N SER A 142 0.57 -32.55 5.54
CA SER A 142 1.98 -32.20 5.33
C SER A 142 2.90 -33.42 5.17
N TRP A 143 2.55 -34.59 5.71
CA TRP A 143 3.53 -35.67 5.89
C TRP A 143 3.02 -37.13 5.74
N LEU A 144 1.79 -37.39 5.30
CA LEU A 144 1.35 -38.77 5.12
C LEU A 144 1.73 -39.34 3.74
N LYS A 145 2.81 -40.12 3.71
CA LYS A 145 2.83 -41.39 2.96
C LYS A 145 1.94 -42.37 3.73
N VAL A 146 0.63 -42.32 3.56
CA VAL A 146 -0.22 -43.43 3.98
C VAL A 146 -0.66 -44.16 2.72
N HIS A 147 -0.07 -45.34 2.54
CA HIS A 147 -0.67 -46.37 1.72
C HIS A 147 -1.75 -47.02 2.58
N PRO A 148 -3.03 -46.96 2.19
CA PRO A 148 -4.02 -47.82 2.81
C PRO A 148 -3.67 -49.26 2.41
N THR A 149 -3.17 -50.05 3.35
CA THR A 149 -3.14 -51.51 3.18
C THR A 149 -4.58 -51.99 3.35
N ALA A 150 -5.23 -52.29 2.23
CA ALA A 150 -6.50 -53.01 2.22
C ALA A 150 -6.25 -54.45 2.70
N THR A 151 -6.95 -54.86 3.74
CA THR A 151 -7.39 -56.26 3.93
C THR A 151 -8.55 -56.55 2.99
#